data_AF-A0AB34GUY8-F1
#
_entry.id   AF-A0AB34GUY8-F1
#
_cell.length_a   1.000
_cell.length_b   1.000
_cell.length_c   1.000
_cell.angle_alpha   90.00
_cell.angle_beta   90.00
_cell.angle_gamma   90.00
#
_symmetry.space_group_name_H-M   'P 1'
#
loop_
_entity.id
_entity.type
_entity.pdbx_description
1 polymer ?
#
loop_
_entity_poly.entity_id
_entity_poly.type
_entity_poly.pdbx_seq_one_letter_code
_entity_poly.pdbx_strand_id
1 'polypeptide(L)'
;PSVSCLSSQSPALSQGGGVSNPASRMEGGSWAPRRWSCLPGITLLALASLLSCLLTSGQAKVYSRCELARVLQDFGLDGFRGYSLADWVCLAYFASGFNTAAVDHEADGSTNNGIFQINSRKWCKNLNPNVPNMCQMYCSDLLNPNLKDTVICAMKIIQDPQGLGTWHHSMASQSNPHGNFREVWRHHCQGKDLSDWVDGCEL
;
A
#
# COMPACT_ATOMS: atom_id res chain seq x y z
N PRO A 1 13.43 -14.44 38.80
CA PRO A 1 12.43 -15.32 38.16
C PRO A 1 13.10 -16.17 37.06
N SER A 2 13.60 -17.33 37.47
CA SER A 2 14.23 -18.36 36.63
C SER A 2 13.16 -19.07 35.80
N VAL A 3 13.30 -19.10 34.47
CA VAL A 3 12.39 -19.82 33.58
C VAL A 3 12.92 -21.23 33.39
N SER A 4 12.28 -22.21 34.01
CA SER A 4 12.60 -23.63 33.90
C SER A 4 12.06 -24.19 32.58
N CYS A 5 12.92 -24.75 31.73
CA CYS A 5 12.48 -25.46 30.52
C CYS A 5 11.92 -26.85 30.90
N LEU A 6 10.75 -27.17 30.36
CA LEU A 6 10.00 -28.40 30.61
C LEU A 6 10.64 -29.61 29.90
N SER A 7 10.82 -30.71 30.63
CA SER A 7 11.32 -31.99 30.11
C SER A 7 10.19 -32.78 29.43
N SER A 8 10.35 -33.15 28.16
CA SER A 8 9.52 -34.16 27.48
C SER A 8 10.23 -35.52 27.54
N GLN A 9 9.60 -36.52 28.15
CA GLN A 9 10.04 -37.92 28.14
C GLN A 9 9.31 -38.69 27.03
N SER A 10 10.04 -39.52 26.28
CA SER A 10 9.49 -40.63 25.49
C SER A 10 10.09 -41.95 25.99
N PRO A 11 9.34 -43.08 25.93
CA PRO A 11 9.68 -44.29 26.68
C PRO A 11 10.64 -45.21 25.90
N ALA A 12 11.51 -45.91 26.66
CA ALA A 12 12.38 -46.97 26.17
C ALA A 12 11.64 -48.33 26.17
N LEU A 13 11.85 -49.13 25.12
CA LEU A 13 11.46 -50.54 25.06
C LEU A 13 12.63 -51.44 25.50
N SER A 14 12.32 -52.55 26.17
CA SER A 14 13.19 -53.35 27.03
C SER A 14 13.45 -54.77 26.51
N GLN A 15 14.72 -55.23 26.67
CA GLN A 15 15.24 -56.61 26.89
C GLN A 15 15.23 -57.64 25.73
N GLY A 16 16.18 -58.60 25.59
CA GLY A 16 17.38 -58.98 26.34
C GLY A 16 17.86 -60.43 26.02
N GLY A 17 19.17 -60.73 26.19
CA GLY A 17 19.81 -62.07 26.33
C GLY A 17 20.47 -62.67 25.08
N GLY A 18 21.70 -63.24 25.04
CA GLY A 18 22.80 -63.44 26.01
C GLY A 18 23.94 -64.32 25.38
N VAL A 19 25.06 -64.45 26.11
CA VAL A 19 26.11 -65.53 26.08
C VAL A 19 27.56 -65.20 25.61
N SER A 20 28.48 -65.26 26.59
CA SER A 20 29.93 -65.60 26.69
C SER A 20 31.08 -64.84 25.97
N ASN A 21 32.09 -64.50 26.79
CA ASN A 21 33.37 -63.76 26.62
C ASN A 21 34.54 -64.69 26.12
N PRO A 22 35.82 -64.27 25.85
CA PRO A 22 36.49 -63.02 26.29
C PRO A 22 37.46 -62.31 25.31
N ALA A 23 37.98 -61.16 25.79
CA ALA A 23 39.22 -60.47 25.46
C ALA A 23 39.23 -59.53 24.24
N SER A 24 39.14 -58.22 24.49
CA SER A 24 40.24 -57.26 24.23
C SER A 24 39.83 -55.79 24.43
N ARG A 25 40.83 -55.02 24.89
CA ARG A 25 41.03 -53.58 24.73
C ARG A 25 40.05 -52.62 25.42
N MET A 26 40.57 -51.91 26.43
CA MET A 26 39.98 -50.69 26.96
C MET A 26 39.96 -49.61 25.87
N GLU A 27 38.79 -49.03 25.61
CA GLU A 27 38.67 -47.72 24.96
C GLU A 27 37.85 -46.81 25.88
N GLY A 28 38.47 -45.72 26.34
CA GLY A 28 37.81 -44.68 27.11
C GLY A 28 36.86 -43.88 26.22
N GLY A 29 35.57 -44.13 26.36
CA GLY A 29 34.53 -43.31 25.74
C GLY A 29 34.43 -41.96 26.43
N SER A 30 35.11 -40.95 25.89
CA SER A 30 34.88 -39.54 26.24
C SER A 30 33.41 -39.16 25.99
N TRP A 31 32.65 -38.90 27.05
CA TRP A 31 31.37 -38.21 26.94
C TRP A 31 31.62 -36.75 26.57
N ALA A 32 31.51 -36.43 25.28
CA ALA A 32 31.43 -35.05 24.83
C ALA A 32 30.13 -34.41 25.35
N PRO A 33 30.17 -33.20 25.94
CA PRO A 33 28.95 -32.54 26.37
C PRO A 33 28.14 -32.18 25.13
N ARG A 34 26.88 -32.62 25.07
CA ARG A 34 25.96 -32.17 24.02
C ARG A 34 25.82 -30.65 24.15
N ARG A 35 26.39 -29.91 23.20
CA ARG A 35 26.14 -28.47 23.04
C ARG A 35 24.64 -28.29 22.78
N TRP A 36 23.92 -27.80 23.78
CA TRP A 36 22.58 -27.26 23.55
C TRP A 36 22.74 -25.94 22.82
N SER A 37 22.48 -25.94 21.52
CA SER A 37 22.42 -24.71 20.74
C SER A 37 21.19 -23.91 21.20
N CYS A 38 21.40 -22.90 22.05
CA CYS A 38 20.40 -21.88 22.39
C CYS A 38 20.14 -20.93 21.18
N LEU A 39 19.80 -21.49 20.01
CA LEU A 39 19.50 -20.73 18.79
C LEU A 39 18.01 -20.49 18.45
N PRO A 40 16.97 -20.99 19.17
CA PRO A 40 15.59 -20.73 18.73
C PRO A 40 15.09 -19.32 19.07
N GLY A 41 15.57 -18.69 20.15
CA GLY A 41 15.05 -17.38 20.58
C GLY A 41 15.46 -16.23 19.66
N ILE A 42 16.73 -16.17 19.26
CA ILE A 42 17.26 -15.08 18.42
C ILE A 42 16.72 -15.17 17.00
N THR A 43 16.56 -16.39 16.47
CA THR A 43 15.97 -16.62 15.14
C THR A 43 14.48 -16.31 15.12
N LEU A 44 13.74 -16.64 16.18
CA LEU A 44 12.32 -16.30 16.32
C LEU A 44 12.11 -14.79 16.45
N LEU A 45 12.95 -14.08 17.21
CA LEU A 45 12.92 -12.62 17.33
C LEU A 45 13.29 -11.92 16.01
N ALA A 46 14.29 -12.45 15.30
CA ALA A 46 14.66 -11.94 13.98
C ALA A 46 13.54 -12.14 12.94
N LEU A 47 12.89 -13.32 12.95
CA LEU A 47 11.72 -13.60 12.11
C LEU A 47 10.53 -12.71 12.48
N ALA A 48 10.22 -12.55 13.77
CA ALA A 48 9.15 -11.67 14.23
C ALA A 48 9.40 -10.19 13.86
N SER A 49 10.65 -9.73 13.94
CA SER A 49 11.06 -8.39 13.48
C SER A 49 10.90 -8.24 11.97
N LEU A 50 11.34 -9.24 11.17
CA LEU A 50 11.10 -9.24 9.73
C LEU A 50 9.60 -9.22 9.40
N LEU A 51 8.79 -10.09 10.01
CA LEU A 51 7.34 -10.12 9.78
C LEU A 51 6.66 -8.80 10.18
N SER A 52 7.13 -8.13 11.23
CA SER A 52 6.61 -6.82 11.65
C SER A 52 6.91 -5.72 10.62
N CYS A 53 8.09 -5.75 9.97
CA CYS A 53 8.41 -4.83 8.88
C CYS A 53 7.58 -5.06 7.61
N LEU A 54 7.08 -6.28 7.37
CA LEU A 54 6.17 -6.57 6.26
C LEU A 54 4.75 -6.02 6.48
N LEU A 55 4.38 -5.72 7.73
CA LEU A 55 3.09 -5.12 8.08
C LEU A 55 3.14 -3.59 8.00
N THR A 56 3.65 -3.03 6.88
CA THR A 56 3.26 -1.66 6.53
C THR A 56 1.86 -1.74 5.91
N SER A 57 0.85 -1.97 6.76
CA SER A 57 -0.52 -1.61 6.39
C SER A 57 -0.50 -0.10 6.14
N GLY A 58 -0.58 0.32 4.88
CA GLY A 58 -0.71 1.73 4.54
C GLY A 58 -1.91 2.27 5.32
N GLN A 59 -1.65 3.11 6.33
CA GLN A 59 -2.74 3.72 7.07
C GLN A 59 -3.58 4.51 6.09
N ALA A 60 -4.90 4.35 6.03
CA ALA A 60 -5.71 5.24 5.22
C ALA A 60 -5.61 6.66 5.79
N LYS A 61 -5.42 7.68 4.94
CA LYS A 61 -5.40 9.08 5.36
C LYS A 61 -6.50 9.85 4.64
N VAL A 62 -7.28 10.62 5.41
CA VAL A 62 -8.16 11.65 4.87
C VAL A 62 -7.52 12.98 5.21
N TYR A 63 -7.11 13.73 4.18
CA TYR A 63 -6.52 15.04 4.37
C TYR A 63 -7.57 16.08 4.73
N SER A 64 -7.19 17.07 5.55
CA SER A 64 -7.98 18.31 5.62
C SER A 64 -7.69 19.21 4.40
N ARG A 65 -8.58 20.16 4.11
CA ARG A 65 -8.45 21.09 2.97
C ARG A 65 -7.10 21.80 2.94
N CYS A 66 -6.71 22.48 4.02
CA CYS A 66 -5.44 23.22 4.07
C CYS A 66 -4.21 22.32 4.20
N GLU A 67 -4.33 21.16 4.84
CA GLU A 67 -3.24 20.19 4.88
C GLU A 67 -2.92 19.67 3.47
N LEU A 68 -3.96 19.34 2.69
CA LEU A 68 -3.78 18.95 1.30
C LEU A 68 -3.19 20.10 0.48
N ALA A 69 -3.72 21.31 0.62
CA ALA A 69 -3.24 22.48 -0.11
C ALA A 69 -1.72 22.68 0.09
N ARG A 70 -1.23 22.67 1.34
CA ARG A 70 0.21 22.75 1.63
C ARG A 70 1.00 21.64 0.96
N VAL A 71 0.56 20.38 1.10
CA VAL A 71 1.27 19.24 0.49
C VAL A 71 1.35 19.37 -1.03
N LEU A 72 0.26 19.76 -1.69
CA LEU A 72 0.25 19.93 -3.14
C LEU A 72 1.09 21.11 -3.61
N GLN A 73 1.16 22.17 -2.80
CA GLN A 73 2.04 23.32 -3.03
C GLN A 73 3.51 22.93 -2.88
N ASP A 74 3.86 22.15 -1.85
CA ASP A 74 5.22 21.63 -1.63
C ASP A 74 5.69 20.75 -2.81
N PHE A 75 4.75 20.05 -3.47
CA PHE A 75 5.01 19.32 -4.70
C PHE A 75 5.04 20.20 -5.97
N GLY A 76 4.80 21.50 -5.86
CA GLY A 76 4.88 22.45 -6.97
C GLY A 76 3.69 22.40 -7.92
N LEU A 77 2.49 22.04 -7.43
CA LEU A 77 1.29 22.01 -8.26
C LEU A 77 0.64 23.39 -8.48
N ASP A 78 0.98 24.40 -7.68
CA ASP A 78 0.44 25.74 -7.87
C ASP A 78 0.98 26.38 -9.16
N GLY A 79 0.07 26.73 -10.06
CA GLY A 79 0.39 27.23 -11.41
C GLY A 79 0.85 26.15 -12.39
N PHE A 80 0.95 24.87 -11.98
CA PHE A 80 1.40 23.81 -12.88
C PHE A 80 0.44 23.68 -14.07
N ARG A 81 0.97 23.91 -15.28
CA ARG A 81 0.21 23.88 -16.54
C ARG A 81 -0.97 24.87 -16.56
N GLY A 82 -0.88 25.95 -15.77
CA GLY A 82 -1.90 26.99 -15.71
C GLY A 82 -3.07 26.69 -14.77
N TYR A 83 -3.01 25.60 -14.00
CA TYR A 83 -3.98 25.30 -12.96
C TYR A 83 -3.48 25.82 -11.61
N SER A 84 -4.34 26.52 -10.89
CA SER A 84 -4.07 27.03 -9.55
C SER A 84 -4.05 25.89 -8.53
N LEU A 85 -3.45 26.12 -7.36
CA LEU A 85 -3.55 25.19 -6.24
C LEU A 85 -5.00 24.83 -5.89
N ALA A 86 -5.91 25.80 -5.97
CA ALA A 86 -7.33 25.63 -5.70
C ALA A 86 -8.02 24.65 -6.66
N ASP A 87 -7.58 24.59 -7.93
CA ASP A 87 -8.09 23.63 -8.91
C ASP A 87 -7.81 22.18 -8.48
N TRP A 88 -6.61 21.93 -7.97
CA TRP A 88 -6.18 20.61 -7.50
C TRP A 88 -6.89 20.19 -6.22
N VAL A 89 -7.06 21.12 -5.28
CA VAL A 89 -7.81 20.86 -4.05
C VAL A 89 -9.28 20.60 -4.38
N CYS A 90 -9.90 21.37 -5.28
CA CYS A 90 -11.26 21.13 -5.75
C CYS A 90 -11.41 19.75 -6.40
N LEU A 91 -10.48 19.37 -7.28
CA LEU A 91 -10.46 18.03 -7.90
C LEU A 91 -10.44 16.93 -6.83
N ALA A 92 -9.49 16.98 -5.90
CA ALA A 92 -9.33 15.96 -4.86
C ALA A 92 -10.59 15.79 -3.99
N TYR A 93 -11.29 16.90 -3.71
CA TYR A 93 -12.52 16.84 -2.93
C TYR A 93 -13.63 16.11 -3.68
N PHE A 94 -13.90 16.49 -4.94
CA PHE A 94 -14.98 15.86 -5.70
C PHE A 94 -14.62 14.47 -6.23
N ALA A 95 -13.33 14.15 -6.34
CA ALA A 95 -12.87 12.83 -6.69
C ALA A 95 -13.06 11.85 -5.53
N SER A 96 -12.53 12.14 -4.34
CA SER A 96 -12.46 11.16 -3.25
C SER A 96 -12.85 11.67 -1.86
N GLY A 97 -13.23 12.95 -1.73
CA GLY A 97 -13.40 13.59 -0.42
C GLY A 97 -12.09 13.63 0.37
N PHE A 98 -10.95 13.84 -0.31
CA PHE A 98 -9.61 13.87 0.27
C PHE A 98 -9.08 12.55 0.86
N ASN A 99 -9.77 11.44 0.61
CA ASN A 99 -9.36 10.12 1.08
C ASN A 99 -8.30 9.50 0.17
N THR A 100 -7.11 9.20 0.71
CA THR A 100 -6.02 8.54 -0.04
C THR A 100 -6.29 7.06 -0.29
N ALA A 101 -7.14 6.42 0.51
CA ALA A 101 -7.47 5.00 0.36
C ALA A 101 -8.77 4.77 -0.44
N ALA A 102 -9.32 5.81 -1.08
CA ALA A 102 -10.53 5.68 -1.87
C ALA A 102 -10.31 4.77 -3.09
N VAL A 103 -11.19 3.79 -3.25
CA VAL A 103 -11.24 2.90 -4.41
C VAL A 103 -12.68 2.83 -4.88
N ASP A 104 -12.88 3.08 -6.16
CA ASP A 104 -14.17 2.93 -6.83
C ASP A 104 -14.04 1.95 -8.00
N HIS A 105 -15.13 1.22 -8.27
CA HIS A 105 -15.18 0.12 -9.23
C HIS A 105 -16.08 0.47 -10.41
N GLU A 106 -15.47 0.43 -11.58
CA GLU A 106 -16.05 0.85 -12.83
C GLU A 106 -16.74 -0.34 -13.52
N ALA A 107 -17.80 -0.10 -14.33
CA ALA A 107 -18.58 -1.18 -14.93
C ALA A 107 -17.80 -2.08 -15.91
N ASP A 108 -16.72 -1.56 -16.51
CA ASP A 108 -15.81 -2.32 -17.37
C ASP A 108 -14.74 -3.10 -16.59
N GLY A 109 -14.81 -3.09 -15.26
CA GLY A 109 -13.89 -3.79 -14.36
C GLY A 109 -12.59 -3.04 -14.07
N SER A 110 -12.43 -1.81 -14.56
CA SER A 110 -11.33 -0.95 -14.11
C SER A 110 -11.61 -0.37 -12.71
N THR A 111 -10.57 0.15 -12.06
CA THR A 111 -10.70 0.79 -10.74
C THR A 111 -10.21 2.22 -10.79
N ASN A 112 -10.88 3.12 -10.08
CA ASN A 112 -10.42 4.48 -9.77
C ASN A 112 -9.73 4.46 -8.41
N ASN A 113 -8.48 4.94 -8.32
CA ASN A 113 -7.63 4.71 -7.14
C ASN A 113 -7.09 6.02 -6.55
N GLY A 114 -7.16 6.12 -5.24
CA GLY A 114 -6.49 7.14 -4.45
C GLY A 114 -7.19 8.50 -4.46
N ILE A 115 -6.48 9.52 -3.97
CA ILE A 115 -7.04 10.86 -3.74
C ILE A 115 -7.53 11.56 -5.01
N PHE A 116 -6.91 11.24 -6.15
CA PHE A 116 -7.30 11.76 -7.46
C PHE A 116 -8.04 10.72 -8.30
N GLN A 117 -8.45 9.57 -7.74
CA GLN A 117 -9.26 8.57 -8.45
C GLN A 117 -8.69 8.18 -9.83
N ILE A 118 -7.38 7.93 -9.87
CA ILE A 118 -6.65 7.62 -11.10
C ILE A 118 -7.04 6.21 -11.59
N ASN A 119 -7.53 6.13 -12.84
CA ASN A 119 -8.14 4.92 -13.38
C ASN A 119 -7.12 3.88 -13.90
N SER A 120 -7.33 2.61 -13.55
CA SER A 120 -6.48 1.46 -13.92
C SER A 120 -6.59 1.04 -15.40
N ARG A 121 -7.52 1.60 -16.17
CA ARG A 121 -7.68 1.33 -17.61
C ARG A 121 -6.50 1.89 -18.42
N LYS A 122 -5.81 2.92 -17.91
CA LYS A 122 -4.74 3.62 -18.65
C LYS A 122 -3.50 3.94 -17.81
N TRP A 123 -3.67 4.32 -16.54
CA TRP A 123 -2.62 5.04 -15.82
C TRP A 123 -1.78 4.16 -14.91
N CYS A 124 -2.40 3.24 -14.18
CA CYS A 124 -1.73 2.28 -13.30
C CYS A 124 -2.16 0.86 -13.67
N LYS A 125 -1.35 -0.15 -13.30
CA LYS A 125 -1.73 -1.55 -13.49
C LYS A 125 -2.18 -2.21 -12.20
N ASN A 126 -3.17 -3.08 -12.31
CA ASN A 126 -3.46 -4.10 -11.32
C ASN A 126 -2.64 -5.37 -11.65
N LEU A 127 -3.00 -6.53 -11.10
CA LEU A 127 -2.37 -7.81 -11.43
C LEU A 127 -2.67 -8.29 -12.88
N ASN A 128 -3.53 -7.58 -13.61
CA ASN A 128 -3.81 -7.86 -15.02
C ASN A 128 -2.69 -7.28 -15.91
N PRO A 129 -1.92 -8.11 -16.65
CA PRO A 129 -0.78 -7.65 -17.44
C PRO A 129 -1.16 -6.93 -18.75
N ASN A 130 -2.44 -7.01 -19.17
CA ASN A 130 -2.87 -6.57 -20.51
C ASN A 130 -3.38 -5.12 -20.57
N VAL A 131 -3.20 -4.32 -19.51
CA VAL A 131 -3.62 -2.92 -19.48
C VAL A 131 -2.45 -1.95 -19.68
N PRO A 132 -2.64 -0.82 -20.39
CA PRO A 132 -1.65 0.26 -20.41
C PRO A 132 -1.32 0.73 -18.99
N ASN A 133 -0.03 0.96 -18.73
CA ASN A 133 0.46 1.43 -17.44
C ASN A 133 1.30 2.69 -17.64
N MET A 134 0.63 3.79 -17.99
CA MET A 134 1.31 5.02 -18.38
C MET A 134 2.14 5.61 -17.24
N CYS A 135 1.75 5.47 -15.97
CA CYS A 135 2.54 5.93 -14.82
C CYS A 135 3.56 4.90 -14.32
N GLN A 136 3.63 3.70 -14.93
CA GLN A 136 4.60 2.66 -14.61
C GLN A 136 4.59 2.20 -13.14
N MET A 137 3.40 2.10 -12.55
CA MET A 137 3.21 1.78 -11.12
C MET A 137 2.04 0.82 -10.90
N TYR A 138 1.94 0.24 -9.71
CA TYR A 138 0.74 -0.50 -9.31
C TYR A 138 -0.33 0.46 -8.80
N CYS A 139 -1.60 0.16 -9.03
CA CYS A 139 -2.69 1.00 -8.52
C CYS A 139 -2.73 1.03 -6.98
N SER A 140 -2.17 0.02 -6.31
CA SER A 140 -1.99 0.02 -4.84
C SER A 140 -1.05 1.12 -4.36
N ASP A 141 -0.09 1.55 -5.18
CA ASP A 141 0.87 2.60 -4.81
C ASP A 141 0.17 3.96 -4.67
N LEU A 142 -0.93 4.15 -5.41
CA LEU A 142 -1.77 5.35 -5.35
C LEU A 142 -2.62 5.44 -4.07
N LEU A 143 -2.70 4.35 -3.30
CA LEU A 143 -3.43 4.31 -2.03
C LEU A 143 -2.57 4.76 -0.83
N ASN A 144 -1.30 5.06 -1.08
CA ASN A 144 -0.35 5.50 -0.07
C ASN A 144 -0.75 6.87 0.48
N PRO A 145 -0.71 7.08 1.81
CA PRO A 145 -0.85 8.41 2.42
C PRO A 145 0.14 9.44 1.90
N ASN A 146 1.36 9.00 1.58
CA ASN A 146 2.35 9.85 0.97
C ASN A 146 1.99 10.08 -0.50
N LEU A 147 1.62 11.31 -0.83
CA LEU A 147 1.10 11.67 -2.14
C LEU A 147 2.15 11.78 -3.25
N LYS A 148 3.44 11.56 -2.97
CA LYS A 148 4.52 11.76 -3.95
C LYS A 148 4.26 11.05 -5.28
N ASP A 149 4.00 9.75 -5.22
CA ASP A 149 3.81 8.90 -6.41
C ASP A 149 2.49 9.26 -7.12
N THR A 150 1.46 9.56 -6.35
CA THR A 150 0.16 10.04 -6.84
C THR A 150 0.27 11.37 -7.57
N VAL A 151 1.03 12.33 -7.04
CA VAL A 151 1.25 13.65 -7.66
C VAL A 151 2.08 13.52 -8.93
N ILE A 152 3.14 12.70 -8.93
CA ILE A 152 3.93 12.44 -10.15
C ILE A 152 3.05 11.88 -11.27
N CYS A 153 2.18 10.92 -10.95
CA CYS A 153 1.24 10.38 -11.93
C CYS A 153 0.22 11.44 -12.39
N ALA A 154 -0.34 12.24 -11.49
CA ALA A 154 -1.26 13.33 -11.84
C ALA A 154 -0.62 14.39 -12.77
N MET A 155 0.64 14.77 -12.51
CA MET A 155 1.40 15.67 -13.38
C MET A 155 1.60 15.06 -14.78
N LYS A 156 1.76 13.73 -14.88
CA LYS A 156 1.81 13.03 -16.17
C LYS A 156 0.46 13.05 -16.88
N ILE A 157 -0.65 12.88 -16.16
CA ILE A 157 -2.01 12.92 -16.71
C ILE A 157 -2.31 14.28 -17.33
N ILE A 158 -1.95 15.39 -16.67
CA ILE A 158 -2.19 16.75 -17.18
C ILE A 158 -1.41 17.09 -18.47
N GLN A 159 -0.42 16.28 -18.84
CA GLN A 159 0.22 16.43 -20.15
C GLN A 159 -0.71 16.04 -21.31
N ASP A 160 -1.79 15.30 -21.04
CA ASP A 160 -2.87 15.05 -22.00
C ASP A 160 -3.49 16.40 -22.46
N PRO A 161 -3.83 16.57 -23.76
CA PRO A 161 -4.40 17.81 -24.28
C PRO A 161 -5.65 18.30 -23.53
N GLN A 162 -6.38 17.40 -22.87
CA GLN A 162 -7.57 17.76 -22.09
C GLN A 162 -7.28 18.29 -20.68
N GLY A 163 -6.02 18.25 -20.22
CA GLY A 163 -5.61 18.75 -18.90
C GLY A 163 -6.40 18.12 -17.75
N LEU A 164 -6.86 18.94 -16.80
CA LEU A 164 -7.75 18.50 -15.70
C LEU A 164 -9.11 17.97 -16.20
N GLY A 165 -9.51 18.30 -17.42
CA GLY A 165 -10.70 17.76 -18.05
C GLY A 165 -10.63 16.27 -18.38
N THR A 166 -9.46 15.64 -18.24
CA THR A 166 -9.26 14.18 -18.40
C THR A 166 -9.83 13.37 -17.24
N TRP A 167 -10.09 14.00 -16.09
CA TRP A 167 -10.63 13.31 -14.92
C TRP A 167 -12.11 12.99 -15.11
N HIS A 168 -12.34 11.77 -15.57
CA HIS A 168 -13.65 11.20 -15.76
C HIS A 168 -13.94 10.11 -14.74
N HIS A 169 -15.16 10.10 -14.21
CA HIS A 169 -15.71 8.97 -13.46
C HIS A 169 -16.92 8.41 -14.22
N SER A 170 -17.04 7.09 -14.33
CA SER A 170 -18.33 6.49 -14.61
C SER A 170 -19.16 6.57 -13.33
N MET A 171 -20.29 7.25 -13.39
CA MET A 171 -21.35 6.97 -12.42
C MET A 171 -22.11 5.75 -12.94
N ALA A 172 -21.60 4.56 -12.67
CA ALA A 172 -22.41 3.35 -12.76
C ALA A 172 -23.38 3.34 -11.57
N SER A 173 -24.49 4.06 -11.69
CA SER A 173 -25.63 3.93 -10.77
C SER A 173 -26.43 2.68 -11.13
N GLN A 174 -27.03 2.01 -10.14
CA GLN A 174 -28.05 0.95 -10.36
C GLN A 174 -29.18 1.40 -11.31
N SER A 175 -29.42 2.71 -11.43
CA SER A 175 -30.43 3.30 -12.31
C SER A 175 -29.94 3.63 -13.74
N ASN A 176 -28.65 3.52 -14.04
CA ASN A 176 -28.12 3.79 -15.38
C ASN A 176 -26.94 2.87 -15.74
N PRO A 177 -27.22 1.65 -16.26
CA PRO A 177 -26.20 0.68 -16.66
C PRO A 177 -25.37 1.11 -17.90
N HIS A 178 -25.74 2.22 -18.55
CA HIS A 178 -24.97 2.84 -19.65
C HIS A 178 -24.28 4.15 -19.21
N GLY A 179 -23.94 4.25 -17.91
CA GLY A 179 -23.44 5.44 -17.22
C GLY A 179 -22.71 6.46 -18.11
N ASN A 180 -23.27 7.66 -18.21
CA ASN A 180 -22.60 8.77 -18.88
C ASN A 180 -21.34 9.12 -18.07
N PHE A 181 -20.18 9.09 -18.73
CA PHE A 181 -18.90 9.55 -18.17
C PHE A 181 -19.08 11.01 -17.73
N ARG A 182 -18.88 11.30 -16.44
CA ARG A 182 -18.86 12.69 -15.96
C ARG A 182 -17.45 13.13 -15.68
N GLU A 183 -17.14 14.30 -16.21
CA GLU A 183 -15.89 15.00 -15.95
C GLU A 183 -15.98 15.66 -14.59
N VAL A 184 -15.32 15.09 -13.59
CA VAL A 184 -15.44 15.51 -12.19
C VAL A 184 -15.02 16.98 -12.05
N TRP A 185 -13.84 17.32 -12.55
CA TRP A 185 -13.35 18.70 -12.48
C TRP A 185 -14.15 19.65 -13.39
N ARG A 186 -14.52 19.26 -14.61
CA ARG A 186 -15.31 20.15 -15.50
C ARG A 186 -16.69 20.45 -14.92
N HIS A 187 -17.32 19.50 -14.24
CA HIS A 187 -18.65 19.69 -13.67
C HIS A 187 -18.65 20.51 -12.38
N HIS A 188 -17.64 20.31 -11.53
CA HIS A 188 -17.65 20.87 -10.18
C HIS A 188 -16.74 22.07 -9.98
N CYS A 189 -15.66 22.19 -10.76
CA CYS A 189 -14.58 23.15 -10.51
C CYS A 189 -14.41 24.16 -11.67
N GLN A 190 -14.50 23.71 -12.92
CA GLN A 190 -14.20 24.55 -14.08
C GLN A 190 -15.10 25.79 -14.17
N GLY A 191 -14.47 26.95 -14.38
CA GLY A 191 -15.16 28.22 -14.60
C GLY A 191 -15.84 28.80 -13.36
N LYS A 192 -15.56 28.23 -12.18
CA LYS A 192 -16.03 28.75 -10.89
C LYS A 192 -14.95 29.56 -10.20
N ASP A 193 -15.35 30.41 -9.27
CA ASP A 193 -14.43 30.95 -8.29
C ASP A 193 -14.06 29.83 -7.31
N LEU A 194 -12.77 29.53 -7.23
CA LEU A 194 -12.22 28.46 -6.40
C LEU A 194 -11.39 29.01 -5.23
N SER A 195 -11.37 30.33 -5.01
CA SER A 195 -10.57 30.96 -3.95
C SER A 195 -10.82 30.34 -2.56
N ASP A 196 -12.08 30.01 -2.25
CA ASP A 196 -12.49 29.33 -1.01
C ASP A 196 -11.74 28.01 -0.73
N TRP A 197 -11.23 27.33 -1.77
CA TRP A 197 -10.49 26.08 -1.58
C TRP A 197 -9.14 26.27 -0.89
N VAL A 198 -8.55 27.46 -0.99
CA VAL A 198 -7.26 27.80 -0.38
C VAL A 198 -7.37 28.95 0.62
N ASP A 199 -8.55 29.57 0.75
CA ASP A 199 -8.78 30.63 1.72
C ASP A 199 -8.50 30.18 3.15
N GLY A 200 -7.82 31.04 3.92
CA GLY A 200 -7.41 30.79 5.30
C GLY A 200 -6.32 29.72 5.49
N CYS A 201 -5.73 29.17 4.42
CA CYS A 201 -4.62 28.24 4.53
C CYS A 201 -3.29 28.99 4.65
N GLU A 202 -2.41 28.54 5.55
CA GLU A 202 -1.03 29.04 5.63
C GLU A 202 -0.19 28.26 4.60
N LEU A 203 0.14 28.93 3.49
CA LEU A 203 0.79 28.40 2.29
C LEU A 203 2.13 29.09 2.04
#